data_AF-D4LC50-F1
#
_entry.id   AF-D4LC50-F1
#
_cell.length_a   1.000
_cell.length_b   1.000
_cell.length_c   1.000
_cell.angle_alpha   90.00
_cell.angle_beta   90.00
_cell.angle_gamma   90.00
#
_symmetry.space_group_name_H-M   'P 1'
#
loop_
_entity.id
_entity.type
_entity.pdbx_description
1 polymer ?
#
loop_
_entity_poly.entity_id
_entity_poly.type
_entity_poly.pdbx_seq_one_letter_code
_entity_poly.pdbx_strand_id
1 'polypeptide(L)'
;MNTIVFVPIKDYFQSRKRLWLKMLIPFLFGVAALVGAFVFDFGDENGICTIFSEFINVQINIVAILISFSVAIITILVSADNKNIEQLKNTPSSDCKQINGKTLSLFQVLLSNIAYNVIVEIIYLILLIVVVLIKALLPAVLFKYITAACVFFIMHILFVLLESVSQMYLTFWSKK
;
A
#
# COMPACT_ATOMS: atom_id res chain seq x y z
N MET A 1 2.61 -21.49 -16.36
CA MET A 1 2.30 -21.29 -14.93
C MET A 1 2.03 -19.81 -14.74
N ASN A 2 0.81 -19.41 -14.36
CA ASN A 2 0.60 -18.03 -13.90
C ASN A 2 1.52 -17.82 -12.71
N THR A 3 2.32 -16.76 -12.73
CA THR A 3 3.27 -16.45 -11.66
C THR A 3 2.51 -16.28 -10.35
N ILE A 4 2.58 -17.28 -9.47
CA ILE A 4 1.80 -17.39 -8.22
C ILE A 4 1.93 -16.10 -7.38
N VAL A 5 3.09 -15.46 -7.45
CA VAL A 5 3.42 -14.20 -6.78
C VAL A 5 2.45 -13.05 -7.11
N PHE A 6 1.92 -12.97 -8.34
CA PHE A 6 1.06 -11.86 -8.76
C PHE A 6 -0.45 -12.14 -8.61
N VAL A 7 -0.83 -13.30 -8.09
CA VAL A 7 -2.24 -13.67 -7.91
C VAL A 7 -2.98 -12.67 -7.01
N PRO A 8 -2.44 -12.25 -5.84
CA PRO A 8 -3.18 -11.31 -4.99
C PRO A 8 -3.33 -9.92 -5.61
N ILE A 9 -2.37 -9.49 -6.44
CA ILE A 9 -2.50 -8.24 -7.22
C ILE A 9 -3.66 -8.36 -8.20
N LYS A 10 -3.70 -9.43 -8.98
CA LYS A 10 -4.76 -9.65 -9.96
C LYS A 10 -6.13 -9.70 -9.29
N ASP A 11 -6.24 -10.44 -8.19
CA ASP A 11 -7.48 -10.59 -7.44
C ASP A 11 -7.96 -9.25 -6.86
N TYR A 12 -7.04 -8.42 -6.35
CA TYR A 12 -7.36 -7.08 -5.86
C TYR A 12 -7.91 -6.19 -6.98
N PHE A 13 -7.23 -6.10 -8.12
CA PHE A 13 -7.67 -5.24 -9.23
C PHE A 13 -8.98 -5.73 -9.87
N GLN A 14 -9.19 -7.04 -9.97
CA GLN A 14 -10.39 -7.62 -10.56
C GLN A 14 -11.63 -7.43 -9.66
N SER A 15 -11.46 -7.50 -8.34
CA SER A 15 -12.56 -7.48 -7.38
C SER A 15 -13.06 -6.07 -7.03
N ARG A 16 -12.25 -5.02 -7.09
CA ARG A 16 -12.64 -3.69 -6.56
C ARG A 16 -13.46 -2.87 -7.58
N LYS A 17 -14.61 -2.32 -7.16
CA LYS A 17 -15.51 -1.52 -8.02
C LYS A 17 -14.98 -0.11 -8.32
N ARG A 18 -14.43 0.58 -7.32
CA ARG A 18 -14.00 2.00 -7.40
C ARG A 18 -12.49 2.15 -7.25
N LEU A 19 -11.73 1.31 -7.93
CA LEU A 19 -10.27 1.28 -7.82
C LEU A 19 -9.61 2.63 -8.22
N TRP A 20 -10.13 3.28 -9.26
CA TRP A 20 -9.57 4.55 -9.75
C TRP A 20 -9.58 5.64 -8.69
N LEU A 21 -10.68 5.76 -7.91
CA LEU A 21 -10.76 6.73 -6.81
C LEU A 21 -9.71 6.45 -5.72
N LYS A 22 -9.45 5.17 -5.45
CA LYS A 22 -8.45 4.75 -4.46
C LYS A 22 -7.02 5.07 -4.90
N MET A 23 -6.74 5.04 -6.20
CA MET A 23 -5.44 5.45 -6.75
C MET A 23 -5.32 6.97 -6.91
N LEU A 24 -6.44 7.68 -7.09
CA LEU A 24 -6.46 9.13 -7.27
C LEU A 24 -5.93 9.86 -6.03
N ILE A 25 -6.33 9.43 -4.82
CA ILE A 25 -5.94 10.12 -3.58
C ILE A 25 -4.40 10.07 -3.38
N PRO A 26 -3.73 8.90 -3.38
CA PRO A 26 -2.26 8.83 -3.33
C PRO A 26 -1.59 9.60 -4.47
N PHE A 27 -2.18 9.56 -5.67
CA PHE A 27 -1.66 10.29 -6.82
C PHE A 27 -1.65 11.80 -6.60
N LEU A 28 -2.71 12.36 -6.01
CA LEU A 28 -2.77 13.77 -5.64
C LEU A 28 -1.67 14.15 -4.64
N PHE A 29 -1.35 13.30 -3.66
CA PHE A 29 -0.23 13.54 -2.74
C PHE A 29 1.13 13.53 -3.46
N GLY A 30 1.35 12.60 -4.40
CA GLY A 30 2.56 12.57 -5.21
C GLY A 30 2.72 13.82 -6.09
N VAL A 31 1.63 14.25 -6.76
CA VAL A 31 1.62 15.48 -7.56
C VAL A 31 1.86 16.72 -6.70
N ALA A 32 1.22 16.81 -5.52
CA ALA A 32 1.42 17.91 -4.60
C ALA A 32 2.89 18.00 -4.11
N ALA A 33 3.51 16.86 -3.81
CA ALA A 33 4.93 16.80 -3.46
C ALA A 33 5.82 17.27 -4.62
N LEU A 34 5.50 16.88 -5.86
CA LEU A 34 6.24 17.31 -7.04
C LEU A 34 6.11 18.82 -7.28
N VAL A 35 4.90 19.37 -7.22
CA VAL A 35 4.64 20.81 -7.36
C VAL A 35 5.38 21.58 -6.27
N GLY A 36 5.33 21.11 -5.02
CA GLY A 36 6.11 21.68 -3.92
C GLY A 36 7.61 21.71 -4.23
N ALA A 37 8.17 20.63 -4.77
CA ALA A 37 9.57 20.54 -5.14
C ALA A 37 10.03 21.50 -6.26
N PHE A 38 9.09 22.02 -7.06
CA PHE A 38 9.37 23.02 -8.10
C PHE A 38 9.10 24.46 -7.63
N VAL A 39 8.11 24.65 -6.76
CA VAL A 39 7.73 25.99 -6.26
C VAL A 39 8.69 26.46 -5.16
N PHE A 40 9.16 25.56 -4.31
CA PHE A 40 10.10 25.87 -3.24
C PHE A 40 11.53 25.54 -3.69
N ASP A 41 12.42 26.52 -3.60
CA ASP A 41 13.84 26.33 -3.90
C ASP A 41 14.53 25.70 -2.68
N PHE A 42 14.80 24.40 -2.76
CA PHE A 42 15.31 23.61 -1.64
C PHE A 42 16.85 23.60 -1.62
N GLY A 43 17.45 24.67 -1.09
CA GLY A 43 18.85 24.69 -0.64
C GLY A 43 19.93 24.31 -1.68
N ASP A 44 21.16 24.12 -1.21
CA ASP A 44 22.31 23.69 -2.03
C ASP A 44 22.24 22.18 -2.38
N GLU A 45 22.84 21.79 -3.50
CA GLU A 45 22.95 20.40 -3.99
C GLU A 45 23.37 19.37 -2.92
N ASN A 46 24.32 19.70 -2.04
CA ASN A 46 24.76 18.83 -0.96
C ASN A 46 23.68 18.62 0.11
N GLY A 47 22.91 19.67 0.40
CA GLY A 47 21.76 19.61 1.29
C GLY A 47 20.65 18.72 0.73
N ILE A 48 20.35 18.86 -0.56
CA ILE A 48 19.35 18.04 -1.27
C ILE A 48 19.72 16.55 -1.20
N CYS A 49 20.98 16.20 -1.48
CA CYS A 49 21.44 14.81 -1.43
C CYS A 49 21.30 14.18 -0.04
N THR A 50 21.58 14.97 1.01
CA THR A 50 21.48 14.53 2.41
C THR A 50 20.03 14.30 2.79
N ILE A 51 19.15 15.29 2.56
CA ILE A 51 17.72 15.18 2.85
C ILE A 51 17.07 14.02 2.09
N PHE A 52 17.41 13.84 0.82
CA PHE A 52 16.91 12.72 0.02
C PHE A 52 17.33 11.36 0.61
N SER A 53 18.59 11.25 1.06
CA SER A 53 19.09 10.03 1.68
C SER A 53 18.38 9.70 3.00
N GLU A 54 18.17 10.71 3.85
CA GLU A 54 17.40 10.57 5.09
C GLU A 54 15.96 10.16 4.80
N PHE A 55 15.32 10.80 3.81
CA PHE A 55 13.96 10.47 3.40
C PHE A 55 13.85 9.00 2.96
N ILE A 56 14.74 8.52 2.09
CA ILE A 56 14.73 7.11 1.64
C ILE A 56 14.97 6.15 2.80
N ASN A 57 15.88 6.48 3.73
CA ASN A 57 16.10 5.66 4.93
C ASN A 57 14.86 5.58 5.82
N VAL A 58 14.16 6.70 6.01
CA VAL A 58 12.87 6.73 6.74
C VAL A 58 11.82 5.87 6.02
N GLN A 59 11.75 5.95 4.69
CA GLN A 59 10.82 5.12 3.89
C GLN A 59 11.11 3.63 4.07
N ILE A 60 12.38 3.21 4.00
CA ILE A 60 12.78 1.81 4.21
C ILE A 60 12.32 1.33 5.59
N ASN A 61 12.57 2.13 6.63
CA ASN A 61 12.17 1.80 8.00
C ASN A 61 10.65 1.67 8.14
N ILE A 62 9.90 2.62 7.59
CA ILE A 62 8.42 2.57 7.60
C ILE A 62 7.93 1.32 6.88
N VAL A 63 8.40 1.05 5.67
CA VAL A 63 7.94 -0.10 4.87
C VAL A 63 8.27 -1.43 5.57
N ALA A 64 9.45 -1.56 6.18
CA ALA A 64 9.81 -2.76 6.95
C ALA A 64 8.85 -3.00 8.14
N ILE A 65 8.46 -1.94 8.84
CA ILE A 65 7.47 -1.98 9.93
C ILE A 65 6.09 -2.39 9.38
N LEU A 66 5.66 -1.79 8.26
CA LEU A 66 4.37 -2.10 7.65
C LEU A 66 4.28 -3.55 7.18
N ILE A 67 5.34 -4.10 6.56
CA ILE A 67 5.41 -5.53 6.19
C ILE A 67 5.21 -6.41 7.42
N SER A 68 5.89 -6.08 8.52
CA SER A 68 5.80 -6.83 9.78
C SER A 68 4.37 -6.83 10.33
N PHE A 69 3.71 -5.67 10.33
CA PHE A 69 2.31 -5.57 10.75
C PHE A 69 1.36 -6.30 9.81
N SER A 70 1.50 -6.13 8.50
CA SER A 70 0.65 -6.77 7.50
C SER A 70 0.72 -8.30 7.60
N VAL A 71 1.93 -8.87 7.77
CA VAL A 71 2.12 -10.33 7.99
C VAL A 71 1.52 -10.78 9.33
N ALA A 72 1.64 -9.98 10.39
CA ALA A 72 1.01 -10.27 11.68
C ALA A 72 -0.52 -10.30 11.56
N ILE A 73 -1.13 -9.35 10.82
CA ILE A 73 -2.57 -9.32 10.60
C ILE A 73 -3.02 -10.54 9.80
N ILE A 74 -2.29 -10.94 8.75
CA ILE A 74 -2.59 -12.20 8.01
C ILE A 74 -2.57 -13.39 8.97
N THR A 75 -1.54 -13.47 9.81
CA THR A 75 -1.40 -14.55 10.79
C THR A 75 -2.59 -14.59 11.75
N ILE A 76 -2.96 -13.45 12.33
CA ILE A 76 -4.15 -13.33 13.21
C ILE A 76 -5.42 -13.72 12.45
N LEU A 77 -5.62 -13.21 11.22
CA LEU A 77 -6.83 -13.46 10.45
C LEU A 77 -6.99 -14.94 10.06
N VAL A 78 -5.89 -15.62 9.73
CA VAL A 78 -5.89 -17.04 9.31
C VAL A 78 -5.91 -18.00 10.51
N SER A 79 -5.29 -17.64 11.64
CA SER A 79 -5.21 -18.49 12.84
C SER A 79 -6.36 -18.29 13.82
N ALA A 80 -7.02 -17.13 13.80
CA ALA A 80 -8.11 -16.86 14.72
C ALA A 80 -9.34 -17.71 14.34
N ASP A 81 -9.83 -18.46 15.32
CA ASP A 81 -11.05 -19.24 15.20
C ASP A 81 -12.04 -18.79 16.29
N ASN A 82 -12.86 -17.79 15.95
CA ASN A 82 -13.85 -17.23 16.85
C ASN A 82 -15.08 -16.74 16.06
N LYS A 83 -16.18 -16.47 16.78
CA LYS A 83 -17.47 -16.06 16.20
C LYS A 83 -17.36 -14.83 15.28
N ASN A 84 -16.44 -13.91 15.55
CA ASN A 84 -16.26 -12.71 14.72
C ASN A 84 -15.58 -13.05 13.38
N ILE A 85 -14.59 -13.95 13.39
CA ILE A 85 -13.96 -14.45 12.17
C ILE A 85 -14.94 -15.30 11.35
N GLU A 86 -15.79 -16.09 12.01
CA GLU A 86 -16.86 -16.84 11.35
C GLU A 86 -17.87 -15.89 10.68
N GLN A 87 -18.27 -14.82 11.37
CA GLN A 87 -19.10 -13.75 10.80
C GLN A 87 -18.43 -13.10 9.58
N LEU A 88 -17.12 -12.81 9.62
CA LEU A 88 -16.38 -12.28 8.46
C LEU A 88 -16.43 -13.22 7.26
N LYS A 89 -16.29 -14.52 7.48
CA LYS A 89 -16.30 -15.54 6.42
C LYS A 89 -17.68 -15.65 5.75
N ASN A 90 -18.74 -15.43 6.51
CA ASN A 90 -20.13 -15.56 6.06
C ASN A 90 -20.77 -14.24 5.59
N THR A 91 -20.18 -13.09 5.92
CA THR A 91 -20.73 -11.79 5.52
C THR A 91 -20.32 -11.45 4.09
N PRO A 92 -21.28 -11.25 3.17
CA PRO A 92 -20.97 -10.86 1.79
C PRO A 92 -20.47 -9.41 1.73
N SER A 93 -19.51 -9.15 0.84
CA SER A 93 -19.03 -7.79 0.59
C SER A 93 -19.97 -7.02 -0.35
N SER A 94 -20.36 -5.80 0.03
CA SER A 94 -21.13 -4.88 -0.82
C SER A 94 -20.26 -4.17 -1.86
N ASP A 95 -19.01 -3.93 -1.49
CA ASP A 95 -18.12 -2.98 -2.19
C ASP A 95 -17.24 -3.63 -3.27
N CYS A 96 -17.36 -4.95 -3.43
CA CYS A 96 -16.64 -5.71 -4.46
C CYS A 96 -17.54 -6.19 -5.59
N LYS A 97 -16.95 -6.38 -6.76
CA LYS A 97 -17.56 -7.04 -7.92
C LYS A 97 -17.73 -8.53 -7.61
N GLN A 98 -18.77 -9.14 -8.18
CA GLN A 98 -18.88 -10.59 -8.18
C GLN A 98 -17.80 -11.18 -9.08
N ILE A 99 -17.15 -12.26 -8.63
CA ILE A 99 -16.17 -13.00 -9.41
C ILE A 99 -16.80 -14.36 -9.75
N ASN A 100 -16.93 -14.66 -11.04
CA ASN A 100 -17.54 -15.89 -11.55
C ASN A 100 -18.94 -16.16 -10.95
N GLY A 101 -19.76 -15.11 -10.82
CA GLY A 101 -21.11 -15.20 -10.25
C GLY A 101 -21.18 -15.37 -8.73
N LYS A 102 -20.04 -15.39 -8.02
CA LYS A 102 -19.98 -15.49 -6.56
C LYS A 102 -19.64 -14.14 -5.93
N THR A 103 -20.36 -13.78 -4.87
CA THR A 103 -20.04 -12.64 -4.00
C THR A 103 -18.89 -13.01 -3.08
N LEU A 104 -17.84 -12.19 -3.04
CA LEU A 104 -16.73 -12.37 -2.11
C LEU A 104 -17.19 -12.08 -0.68
N SER A 105 -16.72 -12.87 0.28
CA SER A 105 -16.93 -12.55 1.70
C SER A 105 -16.01 -11.43 2.18
N LEU A 106 -16.38 -10.75 3.27
CA LEU A 106 -15.53 -9.73 3.89
C LEU A 106 -14.17 -10.30 4.29
N PHE A 107 -14.14 -11.56 4.76
CA PHE A 107 -12.89 -12.28 5.03
C PHE A 107 -11.98 -12.35 3.79
N GLN A 108 -12.52 -12.76 2.64
CA GLN A 108 -11.76 -12.86 1.39
C GLN A 108 -11.27 -11.49 0.92
N VAL A 109 -12.08 -10.45 1.08
CA VAL A 109 -11.72 -9.07 0.73
C VAL A 109 -10.59 -8.55 1.61
N LEU A 110 -10.67 -8.74 2.93
CA LEU A 110 -9.63 -8.36 3.89
C LEU A 110 -8.32 -9.08 3.60
N LEU A 111 -8.36 -10.42 3.46
CA LEU A 111 -7.18 -11.21 3.16
C LEU A 111 -6.55 -10.79 1.83
N SER A 112 -7.36 -10.53 0.82
CA SER A 112 -6.91 -10.01 -0.48
C SER A 112 -6.29 -8.61 -0.38
N ASN A 113 -6.86 -7.69 0.40
CA ASN A 113 -6.30 -6.35 0.61
C ASN A 113 -4.92 -6.42 1.27
N ILE A 114 -4.80 -7.18 2.37
CA ILE A 114 -3.56 -7.24 3.14
C ILE A 114 -2.49 -8.00 2.35
N ALA A 115 -2.84 -9.11 1.69
CA ALA A 115 -1.90 -9.83 0.82
C ALA A 115 -1.41 -8.98 -0.36
N TYR A 116 -2.31 -8.21 -0.98
CA TYR A 116 -1.94 -7.20 -1.98
C TYR A 116 -0.98 -6.16 -1.39
N ASN A 117 -1.29 -5.63 -0.21
CA ASN A 117 -0.46 -4.62 0.44
C ASN A 117 0.95 -5.14 0.71
N VAL A 118 1.09 -6.36 1.26
CA VAL A 118 2.40 -7.00 1.49
C VAL A 118 3.21 -7.11 0.21
N ILE A 119 2.60 -7.52 -0.90
CA ILE A 119 3.32 -7.64 -2.18
C ILE A 119 3.78 -6.26 -2.67
N VAL A 120 2.93 -5.25 -2.58
CA VAL A 120 3.29 -3.88 -2.99
C VAL A 120 4.39 -3.32 -2.08
N GLU A 121 4.30 -3.54 -0.77
CA GLU A 121 5.32 -3.17 0.21
C GLU A 121 6.67 -3.81 -0.11
N ILE A 122 6.72 -5.11 -0.41
CA ILE A 122 7.95 -5.82 -0.78
C ILE A 122 8.54 -5.26 -2.08
N ILE A 123 7.71 -5.06 -3.11
CA ILE A 123 8.15 -4.49 -4.39
C ILE A 123 8.71 -3.07 -4.16
N TYR A 124 8.01 -2.26 -3.36
CA TYR A 124 8.43 -0.90 -3.04
C TYR A 124 9.74 -0.88 -2.23
N LEU A 125 9.90 -1.79 -1.26
CA LEU A 125 11.15 -1.94 -0.50
C LEU A 125 12.33 -2.30 -1.43
N ILE A 126 12.13 -3.24 -2.37
CA ILE A 126 13.14 -3.58 -3.37
C ILE A 126 13.51 -2.34 -4.19
N LEU A 127 12.51 -1.56 -4.63
CA LEU A 127 12.74 -0.31 -5.38
C LEU A 127 13.53 0.71 -4.56
N LEU A 128 13.22 0.89 -3.27
CA LEU A 128 13.96 1.80 -2.38
C LEU A 128 15.42 1.36 -2.21
N ILE A 129 15.68 0.05 -2.04
CA ILE A 129 17.04 -0.48 -1.95
C ILE A 129 17.81 -0.20 -3.25
N VAL A 130 17.18 -0.45 -4.41
CA VAL A 130 17.79 -0.13 -5.71
C VAL A 130 18.12 1.36 -5.81
N VAL A 131 17.20 2.25 -5.40
CA VAL A 131 17.44 3.70 -5.37
C VAL A 131 18.63 4.04 -4.48
N VAL A 132 18.75 3.46 -3.28
CA VAL A 132 19.92 3.68 -2.41
C VAL A 132 21.23 3.29 -3.09
N LEU A 133 21.25 2.17 -3.81
CA LEU A 133 22.45 1.67 -4.48
C LEU A 133 22.85 2.50 -5.70
N ILE A 134 21.88 3.03 -6.46
CA ILE A 134 22.16 3.76 -7.70
C ILE A 134 22.17 5.29 -7.54
N LYS A 135 21.74 5.84 -6.39
CA LYS A 135 21.56 7.30 -6.21
C LYS A 135 22.81 8.12 -6.53
N ALA A 136 24.01 7.57 -6.29
CA ALA A 136 25.27 8.24 -6.57
C ALA A 136 25.51 8.47 -8.08
N LEU A 137 24.80 7.74 -8.95
CA LEU A 137 24.87 7.85 -10.40
C LEU A 137 23.76 8.75 -10.97
N LEU A 138 22.82 9.23 -10.14
CA LEU A 138 21.65 9.97 -10.59
C LEU A 138 21.88 11.48 -10.49
N PRO A 139 21.49 12.27 -11.52
CA PRO A 139 21.49 13.72 -11.42
C PRO A 139 20.47 14.21 -10.38
N ALA A 140 20.80 15.31 -9.68
CA ALA A 140 20.00 15.86 -8.58
C ALA A 140 18.55 16.20 -8.98
N VAL A 141 18.32 16.56 -10.25
CA VAL A 141 16.98 16.83 -10.79
C VAL A 141 16.06 15.61 -10.67
N LEU A 142 16.58 14.38 -10.78
CA LEU A 142 15.79 13.16 -10.65
C LEU A 142 15.30 12.91 -9.22
N PHE A 143 15.97 13.45 -8.20
CA PHE A 143 15.55 13.26 -6.81
C PHE A 143 14.16 13.84 -6.54
N LYS A 144 13.78 14.94 -7.20
CA LYS A 144 12.43 15.52 -7.10
C LYS A 144 11.36 14.53 -7.57
N TYR A 145 11.58 13.93 -8.74
CA TYR A 145 10.65 12.95 -9.32
C TYR A 145 10.60 11.65 -8.52
N ILE A 146 11.75 11.15 -8.08
CA ILE A 146 11.82 9.93 -7.24
C ILE A 146 11.12 10.16 -5.91
N THR A 147 11.30 11.33 -5.29
CA THR A 147 10.61 11.69 -4.04
C THR A 147 9.10 11.71 -4.22
N ALA A 148 8.60 12.35 -5.28
CA ALA A 148 7.16 12.37 -5.59
C ALA A 148 6.60 10.96 -5.83
N ALA A 149 7.34 10.10 -6.54
CA ALA A 149 6.97 8.70 -6.74
C ALA A 149 6.94 7.91 -5.42
N CYS A 150 7.94 8.10 -4.55
CA CYS A 150 7.98 7.49 -3.22
C CYS A 150 6.77 7.92 -2.37
N VAL A 151 6.43 9.22 -2.38
CA VAL A 151 5.24 9.74 -1.69
C VAL A 151 3.96 9.08 -2.23
N PHE A 152 3.83 8.92 -3.54
CA PHE A 152 2.71 8.19 -4.13
C PHE A 152 2.61 6.75 -3.59
N PHE A 153 3.71 5.98 -3.66
CA PHE A 153 3.71 4.58 -3.24
C PHE A 153 3.40 4.42 -1.75
N ILE A 154 4.04 5.20 -0.88
CA ILE A 154 3.81 5.09 0.56
C ILE A 154 2.38 5.51 0.93
N MET A 155 1.84 6.57 0.32
CA MET A 155 0.46 6.97 0.56
C MET A 155 -0.51 5.88 0.10
N HIS A 156 -0.27 5.26 -1.06
CA HIS A 156 -1.08 4.15 -1.56
C HIS A 156 -1.09 2.97 -0.59
N ILE A 157 0.08 2.53 -0.12
CA ILE A 157 0.22 1.45 0.87
C ILE A 157 -0.54 1.79 2.15
N LEU A 158 -0.35 3.01 2.69
CA LEU A 158 -1.02 3.45 3.92
C LEU A 158 -2.54 3.50 3.78
N PHE A 159 -3.07 3.97 2.65
CA PHE A 159 -4.51 4.01 2.41
C PHE A 159 -5.12 2.61 2.32
N VAL A 160 -4.46 1.67 1.66
CA VAL A 160 -4.93 0.27 1.58
C VAL A 160 -4.91 -0.40 2.96
N LEU A 161 -3.87 -0.14 3.76
CA LEU A 161 -3.80 -0.62 5.13
C LEU A 161 -4.91 -0.02 6.00
N LEU A 162 -5.12 1.29 5.92
CA LEU A 162 -6.16 2.00 6.67
C LEU A 162 -7.56 1.47 6.35
N GLU A 163 -7.85 1.21 5.07
CA GLU A 163 -9.11 0.58 4.65
C GLU A 163 -9.27 -0.81 5.26
N SER A 164 -8.20 -1.61 5.25
CA SER A 164 -8.21 -2.97 5.80
C SER A 164 -8.47 -2.97 7.31
N VAL A 165 -7.82 -2.06 8.06
CA VAL A 165 -8.05 -1.87 9.49
C VAL A 165 -9.48 -1.39 9.75
N SER A 166 -9.98 -0.45 8.95
CA SER A 166 -11.35 0.08 9.10
C SER A 166 -12.40 -1.00 8.85
N GLN A 167 -12.23 -1.84 7.83
CA GLN A 167 -13.13 -2.97 7.54
C GLN A 167 -13.11 -4.01 8.67
N MET A 168 -11.92 -4.30 9.22
CA MET A 168 -11.78 -5.18 10.38
C MET A 168 -12.51 -4.58 11.59
N TYR A 169 -12.31 -3.30 11.90
CA TYR A 169 -12.98 -2.62 13.02
C TYR A 169 -14.51 -2.64 12.88
N LEU A 170 -15.04 -2.28 11.71
CA LEU A 170 -16.49 -2.24 11.45
C LEU A 170 -17.15 -3.63 11.57
N THR A 171 -16.38 -4.70 11.41
CA THR A 171 -16.88 -6.05 11.65
C THR A 171 -17.18 -6.28 13.13
N PHE A 172 -16.30 -5.79 14.02
CA PHE A 172 -16.54 -5.84 15.47
C PHE A 172 -17.58 -4.80 15.93
N TRP A 173 -17.83 -3.78 15.10
CA TRP A 173 -18.69 -2.65 15.42
C TRP A 173 -19.80 -2.47 14.38
N SER A 174 -20.70 -3.44 14.31
CA SER A 174 -21.97 -3.27 13.60
C SER A 174 -22.86 -2.33 14.40
N LYS A 175 -23.24 -1.17 13.84
CA LYS A 175 -24.47 -0.50 14.27
C LYS A 175 -25.62 -1.46 13.93
N LYS A 176 -26.19 -2.12 14.94
CA LYS A 176 -27.55 -2.65 14.83
C LYS A 176 -28.52 -1.49 14.68
#